data_AF-A0A954LLQ6-F1
#
_entry.id   AF-A0A954LLQ6-F1
#
_cell.length_a   1.000
_cell.length_b   1.000
_cell.length_c   1.000
_cell.angle_alpha   90.00
_cell.angle_beta   90.00
_cell.angle_gamma   90.00
#
_symmetry.space_group_name_H-M   'P 1'
#
loop_
_entity.id
_entity.type
_entity.pdbx_description
1 polymer ?
#
loop_
_entity_poly.entity_id
_entity_poly.type
_entity_poly.pdbx_seq_one_letter_code
_entity_poly.pdbx_strand_id
1 'polypeptide(L)'
;MLRSIITTFGGLIFSLGIIQSSLAEEPKTQAERLPRVLLIGDSISIGYTKPVIELLKGKAEVQRVKGNAGHTGMGLEKLPKWLDEKHGQWDVIHFNWG
;
A
#
# COMPACT_ATOMS: atom_id res chain seq x y z
N MET A 1 20.67 59.65 35.10
CA MET A 1 21.06 58.92 36.33
C MET A 1 19.80 58.58 37.10
N LEU A 2 19.72 57.33 37.56
CA LEU A 2 18.63 56.60 38.25
C LEU A 2 17.56 57.43 39.00
N ARG A 3 16.28 57.04 38.83
CA ARG A 3 15.41 56.50 39.89
C ARG A 3 14.37 55.54 39.30
N SER A 4 14.12 54.44 40.00
CA SER A 4 13.40 53.26 39.53
C SER A 4 11.93 53.19 40.02
N ILE A 5 11.15 52.34 39.32
CA ILE A 5 9.94 51.61 39.73
C ILE A 5 8.64 52.43 39.79
N ILE A 6 7.64 52.02 38.98
CA ILE A 6 6.38 51.34 39.34
C ILE A 6 5.56 51.25 38.02
N THR A 7 4.90 50.12 37.76
CA THR A 7 3.48 49.98 37.32
C THR A 7 3.27 48.80 36.36
N THR A 8 2.49 47.84 36.85
CA THR A 8 1.80 46.72 36.18
C THR A 8 1.09 47.08 34.87
N PHE A 9 1.17 46.19 33.87
CA PHE A 9 0.25 46.09 32.72
C PHE A 9 -0.09 44.61 32.56
N GLY A 10 -1.36 44.20 32.66
CA GLY A 10 -2.32 44.14 31.54
C GLY A 10 -2.39 42.67 31.10
N GLY A 11 -3.50 41.94 31.15
CA GLY A 11 -4.79 42.20 30.53
C GLY A 11 -5.28 40.87 29.92
N LEU A 12 -6.58 40.78 29.69
CA LEU A 12 -7.39 39.72 29.06
C LEU A 12 -6.69 39.01 27.87
N ILE A 13 -7.07 37.83 27.35
CA ILE A 13 -8.38 37.40 26.82
C ILE A 13 -8.28 35.90 26.47
N PHE A 14 -9.20 35.06 26.94
CA PHE A 14 -9.37 33.68 26.44
C PHE A 14 -10.22 33.73 25.16
N SER A 15 -9.59 33.82 23.99
CA SER A 15 -10.28 33.69 22.70
C SER A 15 -10.29 32.22 22.29
N LEU A 16 -11.50 31.65 22.15
CA LEU A 16 -11.77 30.42 21.40
C LEU A 16 -11.07 30.49 20.04
N GLY A 17 -9.99 29.73 19.89
CA GLY A 17 -9.40 29.43 18.59
C GLY A 17 -10.24 28.36 17.89
N ILE A 18 -11.13 28.79 17.00
CA ILE A 18 -11.70 27.95 15.96
C ILE A 18 -10.52 27.37 15.16
N ILE A 19 -10.30 26.06 15.23
CA ILE A 19 -9.40 25.37 14.30
C ILE A 19 -10.17 25.27 12.98
N GLN A 20 -10.03 26.31 12.15
CA GLN A 20 -10.45 26.30 10.76
C GLN A 20 -9.32 25.71 9.93
N SER A 21 -9.64 24.65 9.19
CA SER A 21 -9.09 24.33 7.87
C SER A 21 -7.57 24.15 7.73
N SER A 22 -7.17 22.93 7.39
CA SER A 22 -6.89 22.67 5.98
C SER A 22 -6.92 21.18 5.70
N LEU A 23 -7.72 20.80 4.71
CA LEU A 23 -7.47 19.60 3.93
C LEU A 23 -6.19 19.88 3.14
N ALA A 24 -5.03 19.70 3.76
CA ALA A 24 -3.79 19.59 3.01
C ALA A 24 -3.90 18.27 2.24
N GLU A 25 -4.38 18.36 0.99
CA GLU A 25 -4.21 17.28 0.05
C GLU A 25 -2.70 17.18 -0.19
N GLU A 26 -2.07 16.17 0.42
CA GLU A 26 -0.64 15.89 0.29
C GLU A 26 -0.26 15.88 -1.20
N PRO A 27 0.92 16.42 -1.57
CA PRO A 27 1.34 16.51 -2.96
C PRO A 27 1.34 15.11 -3.57
N LYS A 28 0.53 14.90 -4.63
CA LYS A 28 0.54 13.67 -5.45
C LYS A 28 1.89 13.54 -6.14
N THR A 29 2.84 12.96 -5.43
CA THR A 29 4.15 12.55 -5.93
C THR A 29 3.96 11.42 -6.93
N GLN A 30 4.44 11.63 -8.16
CA GLN A 30 4.73 10.64 -9.20
C GLN A 30 3.65 9.56 -9.38
N ALA A 31 2.78 9.74 -10.40
CA ALA A 31 1.72 8.81 -10.80
C ALA A 31 1.94 7.39 -10.27
N GLU A 32 1.34 7.08 -9.11
CA GLU A 32 1.63 5.85 -8.38
C GLU A 32 1.35 4.67 -9.31
N ARG A 33 2.38 3.86 -9.57
CA ARG A 33 2.19 2.62 -10.32
C ARG A 33 1.14 1.77 -9.60
N LEU A 34 0.33 1.04 -10.36
CA LEU A 34 -0.59 0.08 -9.74
C LEU A 34 0.22 -0.97 -8.96
N PRO A 35 -0.24 -1.37 -7.76
CA PRO A 35 0.33 -2.50 -7.04
C PRO A 35 0.35 -3.75 -7.90
N ARG A 36 1.47 -4.49 -7.90
CA ARG A 36 1.65 -5.74 -8.62
C ARG A 36 1.32 -6.92 -7.71
N VAL A 37 0.42 -7.77 -8.16
CA VAL A 37 -0.07 -8.92 -7.40
C VAL A 37 0.29 -10.20 -8.14
N LEU A 38 0.98 -11.12 -7.46
CA LEU A 38 1.26 -12.46 -7.97
C LEU A 38 0.32 -13.49 -7.34
N LEU A 39 -0.40 -14.23 -8.18
CA LEU A 39 -1.15 -15.41 -7.80
C LEU A 39 -0.31 -16.66 -8.08
N ILE A 40 -0.15 -17.51 -7.07
CA ILE A 40 0.48 -18.82 -7.21
C ILE A 40 -0.47 -19.87 -6.66
N GLY A 41 -0.75 -20.93 -7.42
CA GLY A 41 -1.57 -21.98 -6.87
C GLY A 41 -1.88 -23.14 -7.78
N ASP A 42 -2.59 -24.10 -7.19
CA ASP A 42 -2.99 -25.35 -7.81
C ASP A 42 -4.06 -25.14 -8.91
N SER A 43 -4.81 -26.19 -9.27
CA SER A 43 -5.89 -26.10 -10.26
C SER A 43 -7.02 -25.16 -9.85
N ILE A 44 -7.29 -24.99 -8.55
CA ILE A 44 -8.35 -24.11 -8.04
C ILE A 44 -8.03 -22.66 -8.36
N SER A 45 -6.75 -22.29 -8.26
CA SER A 45 -6.30 -20.94 -8.62
C SER A 45 -6.59 -20.54 -10.06
N ILE A 46 -6.66 -21.49 -10.98
CA ILE A 46 -7.01 -21.22 -12.38
C ILE A 46 -8.45 -20.69 -12.46
N GLY A 47 -9.37 -21.24 -11.67
CA GLY A 47 -10.78 -20.89 -11.69
C GLY A 47 -11.06 -19.45 -11.26
N TYR A 48 -10.37 -18.96 -10.21
CA TYR A 48 -10.58 -17.60 -9.72
C TYR A 48 -9.68 -16.54 -10.37
N THR A 49 -8.68 -16.91 -11.19
CA THR A 49 -7.74 -15.95 -11.79
C THR A 49 -8.44 -14.88 -12.62
N LYS A 50 -9.30 -15.27 -13.56
CA LYS A 50 -9.98 -14.31 -14.45
C LYS A 50 -10.91 -13.39 -13.64
N PRO A 51 -11.79 -13.89 -12.76
CA PRO A 51 -12.59 -13.02 -11.88
C PRO A 51 -11.75 -12.03 -11.06
N VAL A 52 -10.63 -12.46 -10.47
CA VAL A 52 -9.76 -11.58 -9.67
C VAL A 52 -9.13 -10.49 -10.53
N ILE A 53 -8.64 -10.82 -11.72
CA ILE A 53 -8.12 -9.84 -12.68
C ILE A 53 -9.19 -8.80 -13.01
N GLU A 54 -10.41 -9.24 -13.33
CA GLU A 54 -11.53 -8.35 -13.67
C GLU A 54 -11.93 -7.43 -12.51
N LEU A 55 -12.03 -7.98 -11.29
CA LEU A 55 -12.38 -7.24 -10.08
C LEU A 55 -11.34 -6.18 -9.68
N LEU A 56 -10.07 -6.41 -10.03
CA LEU A 56 -8.95 -5.54 -9.69
C LEU A 56 -8.47 -4.65 -10.85
N LYS A 57 -9.21 -4.61 -11.97
CA LYS A 57 -8.92 -3.68 -13.07
C LYS A 57 -8.84 -2.23 -12.58
N GLY A 58 -7.75 -1.55 -12.94
CA GLY A 58 -7.47 -0.18 -12.52
C GLY A 58 -7.08 -0.01 -11.04
N LYS A 59 -6.99 -1.10 -10.28
CA LYS A 59 -6.58 -1.10 -8.86
C LYS A 59 -5.27 -1.85 -8.62
N ALA A 60 -5.01 -2.91 -9.39
CA ALA A 60 -3.78 -3.69 -9.31
C ALA A 60 -3.44 -4.38 -10.64
N GLU A 61 -2.16 -4.61 -10.87
CA GLU A 61 -1.66 -5.46 -11.95
C GLU A 61 -1.53 -6.90 -11.45
N VAL A 62 -2.57 -7.70 -11.70
CA VAL A 62 -2.63 -9.10 -11.25
C VAL A 62 -2.06 -10.03 -12.31
N GLN A 63 -1.14 -10.90 -11.92
CA GLN A 63 -0.57 -11.96 -12.76
C GLN A 63 -0.62 -13.30 -12.03
N ARG A 64 -0.80 -14.39 -12.78
CA ARG A 64 -0.68 -15.76 -12.24
C ARG A 64 0.54 -16.45 -12.84
N VAL A 65 1.19 -17.31 -12.04
CA VAL A 65 2.25 -18.19 -12.56
C VAL A 65 1.74 -19.03 -13.74
N LYS A 66 2.63 -19.28 -14.70
CA LYS A 66 2.32 -20.15 -15.84
C LYS A 66 2.20 -21.61 -15.37
N GLY A 67 1.15 -22.29 -15.81
CA GLY A 67 0.88 -23.69 -15.47
C GLY A 67 0.22 -23.89 -14.10
N ASN A 68 0.14 -25.14 -13.65
CA ASN A 68 -0.39 -25.51 -12.33
C ASN A 68 0.77 -25.54 -11.32
N ALA A 69 0.65 -24.87 -10.17
CA ALA A 69 1.67 -24.89 -9.12
C ALA A 69 1.67 -26.21 -8.32
N GLY A 70 0.63 -27.03 -8.47
CA GLY A 70 0.52 -28.37 -7.91
C GLY A 70 0.42 -28.38 -6.38
N HIS A 71 0.90 -29.48 -5.81
CA HIS A 71 0.98 -29.68 -4.36
C HIS A 71 2.12 -28.86 -3.74
N THR A 72 2.14 -28.77 -2.40
CA THR A 72 3.12 -27.99 -1.63
C THR A 72 4.58 -28.23 -2.04
N GLY A 73 4.99 -29.49 -2.24
CA GLY A 73 6.35 -29.84 -2.68
C GLY A 73 6.78 -29.20 -4.01
N MET A 74 5.89 -29.16 -5.01
CA MET A 74 6.17 -28.51 -6.29
C MET A 74 6.25 -26.98 -6.12
N GLY A 75 5.42 -26.43 -5.23
CA GLY A 75 5.47 -25.03 -4.85
C GLY A 75 6.86 -24.65 -4.31
N LEU A 76 7.36 -25.39 -3.33
CA LEU A 76 8.67 -25.16 -2.72
C LEU A 76 9.82 -25.23 -3.73
N GLU A 77 9.79 -26.21 -4.64
CA GLU A 77 10.80 -26.36 -5.69
C GLU A 77 10.82 -25.16 -6.66
N LYS A 78 9.65 -24.60 -6.98
CA LYS A 78 9.50 -23.57 -8.02
C LYS A 78 9.46 -22.14 -7.50
N LEU A 79 9.31 -21.92 -6.20
CA LEU A 79 9.33 -20.58 -5.59
C LEU A 79 10.53 -19.73 -6.06
N PRO A 80 11.79 -20.23 -6.09
CA PRO A 80 12.93 -19.45 -6.58
C PRO A 80 12.75 -18.94 -8.02
N LYS A 81 12.09 -19.74 -8.87
CA LYS A 81 11.81 -19.35 -10.25
C LYS A 81 10.70 -18.29 -10.34
N TRP A 82 9.65 -18.39 -9.53
CA TRP A 82 8.51 -17.48 -9.59
C TRP A 82 8.79 -16.13 -8.92
N LEU A 83 9.66 -16.12 -7.90
CA LEU A 83 10.05 -14.94 -7.14
C LEU A 83 11.40 -14.35 -7.60
N ASP A 84 11.94 -14.83 -8.71
CA ASP A 84 13.17 -14.32 -9.33
C ASP A 84 13.03 -12.82 -9.62
N GLU A 85 14.06 -12.04 -9.25
CA GLU A 85 14.08 -10.57 -9.39
C GLU A 85 13.89 -10.10 -10.84
N LYS A 86 14.16 -10.95 -11.84
CA LYS A 86 13.86 -10.65 -13.25
C LYS A 86 12.38 -10.43 -13.53
N HIS A 87 11.49 -10.89 -12.63
CA HIS A 87 10.06 -10.66 -12.71
C HIS A 87 9.63 -9.32 -12.08
N GLY A 88 10.59 -8.53 -11.57
CA GLY A 88 10.37 -7.32 -10.81
C GLY A 88 9.83 -7.60 -9.41
N GLN A 89 9.66 -6.54 -8.62
CA GLN A 89 9.13 -6.66 -7.26
C GLN A 89 7.60 -6.86 -7.26
N TRP A 90 7.13 -7.75 -6.40
CA TRP A 90 5.71 -7.97 -6.13
C TRP A 90 5.33 -7.25 -4.84
N ASP A 91 4.22 -6.52 -4.86
CA ASP A 91 3.72 -5.84 -3.67
C ASP A 91 2.86 -6.79 -2.82
N VAL A 92 2.20 -7.75 -3.48
CA VAL A 92 1.41 -8.81 -2.82
C VAL A 92 1.64 -10.14 -3.53
N ILE A 93 1.81 -11.21 -2.74
CA ILE A 93 1.86 -12.59 -3.22
C ILE A 93 0.74 -13.37 -2.52
N HIS A 94 -0.21 -13.89 -3.29
CA HIS A 94 -1.24 -14.81 -2.81
C HIS A 94 -0.87 -16.23 -3.25
N PHE A 95 -0.83 -17.18 -2.31
CA PHE A 95 -0.57 -18.58 -2.60
C PHE A 95 -1.73 -19.49 -2.18
N ASN A 96 -2.00 -20.54 -2.96
CA ASN A 96 -3.00 -21.57 -2.67
C ASN A 96 -2.57 -22.92 -3.25
N TRP A 97 -2.07 -23.79 -2.39
CA TRP A 97 -1.76 -25.19 -2.68
C TRP A 97 -1.90 -26.00 -1.40
N GLY A 98 -2.15 -27.30 -1.54
CA GLY A 98 -2.15 -28.31 -0.48
C GLY A 98 -1.31 -29.49 -0.92
#